data_AF-A0A6G7SQS7-F1
#
_entry.id   AF-A0A6G7SQS7-F1
#
_cell.length_a   1.000
_cell.length_b   1.000
_cell.length_c   1.000
_cell.angle_alpha   90.00
_cell.angle_beta   90.00
_cell.angle_gamma   90.00
#
_symmetry.space_group_name_H-M   'P 1'
#
loop_
_entity.id
_entity.type
_entity.pdbx_description
1 polymer ?
#
loop_
_entity_poly.entity_id
_entity_poly.type
_entity_poly.pdbx_seq_one_letter_code
_entity_poly.pdbx_strand_id
1 'polypeptide(L)'
;MPLTDAQWVRIEASFPDRTPKRGGRWREHREEIDAIVFRFRTGTQGVHLPDRYGNWRGVYNRLRMWAVGGTWEWVFTALISALPCRPGRPR
;
A
#
# COMPACT_ATOMS: atom_id res chain seq x y z
N MET A 1 -4.73 10.88 -2.88
CA MET A 1 -3.84 10.73 -4.04
C MET A 1 -3.31 9.31 -4.00
N PRO A 2 -3.59 8.49 -5.03
CA PRO A 2 -2.94 7.18 -5.17
C PRO A 2 -1.42 7.34 -5.30
N LEU A 3 -0.66 6.25 -5.15
CA LEU A 3 0.76 6.25 -5.45
C LEU A 3 0.99 6.72 -6.89
N THR A 4 2.07 7.50 -7.07
CA THR A 4 2.55 7.79 -8.42
C THR A 4 3.10 6.52 -9.05
N ASP A 5 3.03 6.41 -10.37
CA ASP A 5 3.58 5.27 -11.11
C ASP A 5 5.07 5.06 -10.81
N ALA A 6 5.84 6.13 -10.59
CA ALA A 6 7.25 6.06 -10.19
C ALA A 6 7.45 5.43 -8.79
N GLN A 7 6.56 5.72 -7.84
CA GLN A 7 6.57 5.08 -6.52
C GLN A 7 6.14 3.62 -6.64
N TRP A 8 5.13 3.34 -7.46
CA TRP A 8 4.62 2.00 -7.73
C TRP A 8 5.72 1.09 -8.30
N VAL A 9 6.43 1.53 -9.36
CA VAL A 9 7.50 0.75 -10.01
C VAL A 9 8.61 0.36 -9.03
N ARG A 10 8.94 1.22 -8.05
CA ARG A 10 9.97 0.93 -7.05
C ARG A 10 9.56 -0.17 -6.07
N ILE A 11 8.29 -0.19 -5.67
CA ILE A 11 7.78 -1.16 -4.70
C ILE A 11 7.27 -2.43 -5.36
N GLU A 12 6.85 -2.37 -6.62
CA GLU A 12 6.31 -3.51 -7.37
C GLU A 12 7.32 -4.67 -7.39
N ALA A 13 8.61 -4.37 -7.55
CA ALA A 13 9.70 -5.33 -7.55
C ALA A 13 9.91 -6.04 -6.18
N SER A 14 9.36 -5.50 -5.09
CA SER A 14 9.47 -6.08 -3.76
C SER A 14 8.35 -7.09 -3.45
N PHE A 15 7.28 -7.12 -4.25
CA PHE A 15 6.20 -8.07 -4.01
C PHE A 15 6.59 -9.46 -4.52
N PRO A 16 6.28 -10.53 -3.75
CA PRO A 16 6.45 -11.88 -4.24
C PRO A 16 5.61 -12.09 -5.51
N ASP A 17 6.13 -12.96 -6.38
CA ASP A 17 5.69 -13.16 -7.76
C ASP A 17 4.17 -13.18 -7.95
N ARG A 18 3.72 -12.56 -9.05
CA ARG A 18 2.32 -12.30 -9.45
C ARG A 18 1.47 -13.56 -9.68
N THR A 19 2.00 -14.75 -9.40
CA THR A 19 1.38 -16.00 -9.81
C THR A 19 0.24 -16.39 -8.86
N PRO A 20 -1.03 -16.33 -9.29
CA PRO A 20 -2.13 -16.81 -8.46
C PRO A 20 -2.04 -18.33 -8.32
N LYS A 21 -1.62 -18.83 -7.15
CA LYS A 21 -1.63 -20.28 -6.87
C LYS A 21 -3.04 -20.90 -6.83
N ARG A 22 -4.12 -20.09 -6.82
CA ARG A 22 -5.52 -20.57 -6.85
C ARG A 22 -6.50 -19.49 -7.33
N GLY A 23 -7.05 -19.69 -8.53
CA GLY A 23 -8.47 -19.51 -8.87
C GLY A 23 -9.25 -18.25 -8.46
N GLY A 24 -8.62 -17.11 -8.22
CA GLY A 24 -9.31 -15.86 -7.90
C GLY A 24 -8.72 -14.69 -8.67
N ARG A 25 -9.56 -13.78 -9.15
CA ARG A 25 -9.15 -12.48 -9.69
C ARG A 25 -8.56 -11.69 -8.53
N TRP A 26 -7.23 -11.75 -8.35
CA TRP A 26 -6.55 -10.93 -7.35
C TRP A 26 -6.82 -9.47 -7.69
N ARG A 27 -7.13 -8.65 -6.67
CA ARG A 27 -7.06 -7.21 -6.86
C ARG A 27 -5.61 -6.83 -7.12
N GLU A 28 -5.39 -5.88 -8.01
CA GLU A 28 -4.05 -5.41 -8.31
C GLU A 28 -3.40 -4.95 -6.99
N HIS A 29 -2.17 -5.40 -6.71
CA HIS A 29 -1.44 -5.00 -5.51
C HIS A 29 -1.41 -3.48 -5.33
N ARG A 30 -1.48 -2.74 -6.45
CA ARG A 30 -1.59 -1.28 -6.49
C ARG A 30 -2.84 -0.76 -5.78
N GLU A 31 -4.00 -1.36 -5.99
CA GLU A 31 -5.25 -0.93 -5.35
C GLU A 31 -5.23 -1.14 -3.84
N GLU A 32 -4.62 -2.24 -3.39
CA GLU A 32 -4.50 -2.55 -1.96
C GLU A 32 -3.49 -1.64 -1.28
N ILE A 33 -2.36 -1.37 -1.93
CA ILE A 33 -1.36 -0.41 -1.45
C ILE A 33 -1.95 1.00 -1.41
N ASP A 34 -2.69 1.40 -2.44
CA ASP A 34 -3.38 2.70 -2.47
C ASP A 34 -4.39 2.81 -1.33
N ALA A 35 -5.13 1.75 -1.03
CA ALA A 35 -6.06 1.71 0.11
C ALA A 35 -5.32 1.88 1.44
N ILE A 36 -4.19 1.19 1.62
CA ILE A 36 -3.37 1.25 2.84
C ILE A 36 -2.76 2.65 2.99
N VAL A 37 -2.17 3.21 1.93
CA VAL A 37 -1.59 4.56 1.95
C VAL A 37 -2.66 5.61 2.20
N PHE A 38 -3.84 5.48 1.58
CA PHE A 38 -4.97 6.36 1.85
C PHE A 38 -5.36 6.33 3.33
N ARG A 39 -5.42 5.14 3.94
CA ARG A 39 -5.74 4.95 5.36
C ARG A 39 -4.72 5.59 6.29
N PHE A 40 -3.43 5.34 6.07
CA PHE A 40 -2.36 5.89 6.92
C PHE A 40 -2.25 7.41 6.78
N ARG A 41 -2.45 7.95 5.57
CA ARG A 41 -2.38 9.39 5.32
C ARG A 41 -3.56 10.15 5.88
N THR A 42 -4.77 9.61 5.74
CA THR A 42 -6.00 10.33 6.14
C THR A 42 -6.33 10.13 7.61
N GLY A 43 -5.71 9.14 8.28
CA GLY A 43 -6.01 8.79 9.68
C GLY A 43 -7.42 8.21 9.88
N THR A 44 -8.22 8.13 8.82
CA THR A 44 -9.62 7.70 8.76
C THR A 44 -9.85 6.36 9.44
N GLN A 45 -10.65 6.27 10.51
CA GLN A 45 -10.99 4.99 11.15
C GLN A 45 -11.43 3.95 10.10
N GLY A 46 -10.92 2.71 10.21
CA GLY A 46 -10.91 1.71 9.12
C GLY A 46 -12.27 1.29 8.55
N VAL A 47 -13.36 1.87 9.03
CA VAL A 47 -14.75 1.71 8.56
C VAL A 47 -15.06 2.65 7.39
N HIS A 48 -14.41 3.81 7.29
CA HIS A 48 -14.67 4.81 6.24
C HIS A 48 -13.72 4.69 5.04
N LEU A 49 -13.36 3.47 4.66
CA LEU A 49 -12.61 3.27 3.42
C LEU A 49 -13.58 3.44 2.23
N PRO A 50 -13.24 4.22 1.19
CA PRO A 50 -14.08 4.36 0.00
C PRO A 50 -14.38 3.00 -0.64
N ASP A 51 -15.63 2.76 -1.07
CA ASP A 51 -16.09 1.49 -1.68
C ASP A 51 -15.22 0.98 -2.82
N ARG A 52 -14.54 1.89 -3.55
CA ARG A 52 -13.58 1.53 -4.60
C ARG A 52 -12.45 0.61 -4.13
N TYR A 53 -12.06 0.73 -2.86
CA TYR A 53 -11.04 -0.11 -2.24
C TYR A 53 -11.63 -1.38 -1.58
N GLY A 54 -12.95 -1.54 -1.61
CA GLY A 54 -13.70 -2.63 -1.00
C GLY A 54 -13.47 -2.77 0.50
N ASN A 55 -13.62 -3.98 1.02
CA ASN A 55 -13.60 -4.22 2.46
C ASN A 55 -12.18 -4.08 3.06
N TRP A 56 -12.03 -3.15 4.01
CA TRP A 56 -10.80 -2.93 4.78
C TRP A 56 -10.29 -4.21 5.45
N ARG A 57 -11.17 -5.14 5.83
CA ARG A 57 -10.78 -6.40 6.48
C ARG A 57 -9.87 -7.27 5.59
N GLY A 58 -10.13 -7.28 4.28
CA GLY A 58 -9.29 -8.01 3.31
C GLY A 58 -7.94 -7.33 3.11
N VAL A 59 -7.96 -6.01 2.95
CA VAL A 59 -6.76 -5.17 2.81
C VAL A 59 -5.86 -5.31 4.05
N TYR A 60 -6.44 -5.23 5.25
CA TYR A 60 -5.71 -5.37 6.51
C TYR A 60 -5.14 -6.78 6.70
N ASN A 61 -5.87 -7.83 6.33
CA ASN A 61 -5.34 -9.18 6.44
C ASN A 61 -4.11 -9.39 5.55
N ARG A 62 -4.11 -8.80 4.35
CA ARG A 62 -2.96 -8.87 3.45
C ARG A 62 -1.79 -8.00 3.92
N LEU A 63 -2.08 -6.78 4.37
CA LEU A 63 -1.10 -5.94 5.07
C LEU A 63 -0.43 -6.73 6.20
N ARG A 64 -1.21 -7.46 7.01
CA ARG A 64 -0.69 -8.29 8.09
C ARG A 64 0.18 -9.44 7.58
N MET A 65 -0.22 -10.12 6.50
CA MET A 65 0.60 -11.17 5.88
C MET A 65 1.95 -10.63 5.39
N TRP A 66 1.95 -9.47 4.73
CA TRP A 66 3.19 -8.82 4.26
C TRP A 66 4.03 -8.27 5.41
N ALA A 67 3.40 -7.81 6.50
CA ALA A 67 4.11 -7.37 7.69
C ALA A 67 4.80 -8.54 8.38
N VAL A 68 4.13 -9.69 8.53
CA VAL A 68 4.73 -10.91 9.08
C VAL A 68 5.83 -11.46 8.16
N GLY A 69 5.66 -11.32 6.84
CA GLY A 69 6.65 -11.74 5.84
C GLY A 69 7.80 -10.76 5.60
N GLY A 70 7.86 -9.60 6.29
CA GLY A 70 8.89 -8.57 6.11
C GLY A 70 8.79 -7.76 4.80
N THR A 71 7.99 -8.19 3.82
CA THR A 71 7.73 -7.45 2.57
C THR A 71 7.21 -6.05 2.83
N TRP A 72 6.38 -5.87 3.87
CA TRP A 72 5.82 -4.57 4.19
C TRP A 72 6.88 -3.54 4.62
N GLU A 73 7.90 -3.97 5.34
CA GLU A 73 8.97 -3.07 5.83
C GLU A 73 9.79 -2.52 4.66
N TRP A 74 10.07 -3.35 3.65
CA TRP A 74 10.73 -2.92 2.42
C TRP A 74 9.90 -1.91 1.63
N VAL A 75 8.61 -2.19 1.44
CA VAL A 75 7.68 -1.29 0.76
C VAL A 75 7.59 0.05 1.50
N PHE A 76 7.48 0.02 2.82
CA PHE A 76 7.39 1.24 3.64
C PHE A 76 8.68 2.07 3.55
N THR A 77 9.84 1.42 3.62
CA THR A 77 11.15 2.08 3.50
C THR A 77 11.32 2.73 2.12
N ALA A 78 10.98 2.02 1.05
CA ALA A 78 11.01 2.55 -0.31
C ALA A 78 10.06 3.75 -0.50
N LEU A 79 8.89 3.72 0.14
CA LEU A 79 7.92 4.82 0.10
C LEU A 79 8.40 6.04 0.87
N ILE A 80 8.93 5.88 2.08
CA ILE A 80 9.51 6.98 2.87
C ILE A 80 10.68 7.61 2.13
N SER A 81 11.57 6.80 1.55
CA SER A 81 12.69 7.29 0.75
C SER A 81 12.22 8.08 -0.48
N ALA A 82 11.06 7.73 -1.04
CA ALA A 82 10.47 8.41 -2.18
C ALA A 82 9.61 9.64 -1.80
N LEU A 83 9.34 9.89 -0.51
CA LEU A 83 8.69 11.13 -0.11
C LEU A 83 9.68 12.27 -0.33
N PRO A 84 9.34 13.30 -1.12
CA PRO A 84 10.19 14.47 -1.24
C PRO A 84 10.37 15.04 0.18
N CYS A 85 11.62 15.27 0.58
CA CYS A 85 11.95 16.06 1.76
C CYS A 85 11.06 17.29 1.73
N ARG A 86 10.03 17.33 2.58
CA ARG A 86 9.08 18.44 2.60
C ARG A 86 9.90 19.63 3.08
N PRO A 87 10.19 20.67 2.25
CA PRO A 87 10.98 21.78 2.73
C PRO A 87 10.23 22.37 3.92
N GLY A 88 10.93 22.42 5.06
CA GLY A 88 10.37 22.86 6.33
C GLY A 88 9.73 24.23 6.14
N ARG A 89 8.52 24.38 6.70
CA ARG A 89 7.89 25.68 6.83
C ARG A 89 8.82 26.53 7.71
N PRO A 90 9.44 27.61 7.21
CA PRO A 90 10.20 28.48 8.09
C PRO A 90 9.24 29.08 9.14
N ARG A 91 9.73 29.19 10.38
CA ARG A 91 9.05 29.95 11.44
C ARG A 91 9.17 31.44 11.17
#